data_AF-A0A4Q9VAF8-F1
#
_entry.id   AF-A0A4Q9VAF8-F1
#
_cell.length_a   1.000
_cell.length_b   1.000
_cell.length_c   1.000
_cell.angle_alpha   90.00
_cell.angle_beta   90.00
_cell.angle_gamma   90.00
#
_symmetry.space_group_name_H-M   'P 1'
#
loop_
_entity.id
_entity.type
_entity.pdbx_description
1 polymer ?
#
loop_
_entity_poly.entity_id
_entity_poly.type
_entity_poly.pdbx_seq_one_letter_code
_entity_poly.pdbx_strand_id
1 'polypeptide(L)'
;MKYLLIMIMLFSASSSLMLFDFDKNSDLSNWRVVDDVVMGGRSSGHFSLNEEGHAVFEGEVSLANNGGFSSVDYNFRKIQTSDYSKVVIRLKGDGKKYQFRLKADVYEYYSYAAEFDTSGEWEEVEIDFEDMYPTYRGRNLDKPKFDGKSMTQITFLIGNKKEQNFKLLLDKIELK
;
A
#
# COMPACT_ATOMS: atom_id res chain seq x y z
N MET A 1 -2.21 -27.93 -51.04
CA MET A 1 -2.54 -28.22 -49.62
C MET A 1 -2.13 -26.99 -48.80
N LYS A 2 -3.09 -26.27 -48.21
CA LYS A 2 -2.81 -25.10 -47.34
C LYS A 2 -2.82 -25.60 -45.89
N TYR A 3 -1.69 -25.51 -45.21
CA TYR A 3 -1.61 -25.77 -43.77
C TYR A 3 -2.16 -24.54 -43.04
N LEU A 4 -3.27 -24.72 -42.32
CA LEU A 4 -3.83 -23.74 -41.42
C LEU A 4 -3.07 -23.84 -40.09
N LEU A 5 -2.24 -22.84 -39.79
CA LEU A 5 -1.53 -22.75 -38.51
C LEU A 5 -2.52 -22.23 -37.46
N ILE A 6 -2.94 -23.08 -36.53
CA ILE A 6 -3.78 -22.69 -35.39
C ILE A 6 -2.84 -22.18 -34.30
N MET A 7 -2.84 -20.86 -34.08
CA MET A 7 -2.12 -20.23 -32.97
C MET A 7 -2.97 -20.39 -31.70
N ILE A 8 -2.55 -21.32 -30.84
CA ILE A 8 -3.16 -21.52 -29.53
C ILE A 8 -2.70 -20.36 -28.63
N MET A 9 -3.59 -19.40 -28.37
CA MET A 9 -3.37 -18.44 -27.29
C MET A 9 -3.58 -19.15 -25.96
N LEU A 10 -2.47 -19.39 -25.26
CA LEU A 10 -2.49 -19.83 -23.86
C LEU A 10 -2.97 -18.64 -23.01
N PHE A 11 -4.25 -18.67 -22.63
CA PHE A 11 -4.75 -17.83 -21.55
C PHE A 11 -4.12 -18.33 -20.25
N SER A 12 -3.08 -17.64 -19.79
CA SER A 12 -2.57 -17.82 -18.44
C SER A 12 -3.65 -17.27 -17.50
N ALA A 13 -4.29 -18.12 -16.70
CA ALA A 13 -5.11 -17.65 -15.60
C ALA A 13 -4.18 -16.88 -14.66
N SER A 14 -4.33 -15.55 -14.59
CA SER A 14 -3.61 -14.73 -13.62
C SER A 14 -4.07 -15.22 -12.24
N SER A 15 -3.20 -15.93 -11.52
CA SER A 15 -3.46 -16.22 -10.12
C SER A 15 -3.47 -14.90 -9.38
N SER A 16 -4.56 -14.59 -8.68
CA SER A 16 -4.59 -13.47 -7.73
C SER A 16 -4.64 -14.00 -6.30
N LEU A 17 -4.03 -13.26 -5.37
CA LEU A 17 -4.14 -13.51 -3.94
C LEU A 17 -4.72 -12.29 -3.25
N MET A 18 -5.86 -12.46 -2.62
CA MET A 18 -6.47 -11.42 -1.81
C MET A 18 -5.70 -11.25 -0.50
N LEU A 19 -5.12 -10.07 -0.28
CA LEU A 19 -4.45 -9.72 0.98
C LEU A 19 -5.44 -9.20 2.00
N PHE A 20 -6.38 -8.37 1.56
CA PHE A 20 -7.44 -7.85 2.40
C PHE A 20 -8.64 -7.46 1.52
N ASP A 21 -9.84 -7.80 1.99
CA ASP A 21 -11.11 -7.44 1.38
C ASP A 21 -11.96 -6.78 2.46
N PHE A 22 -12.16 -5.48 2.35
CA PHE A 22 -12.85 -4.72 3.39
C PHE A 22 -14.35 -4.89 3.26
N ASP A 23 -14.99 -5.20 4.37
CA ASP A 23 -16.43 -5.23 4.54
C ASP A 23 -16.80 -4.67 5.92
N LYS A 24 -18.11 -4.60 6.20
CA LYS A 24 -18.63 -4.05 7.48
C LYS A 24 -18.24 -4.85 8.72
N ASN A 25 -17.76 -6.08 8.56
CA ASN A 25 -17.40 -6.99 9.64
C ASN A 25 -15.88 -7.24 9.72
N SER A 26 -15.10 -6.53 8.91
CA SER A 26 -13.66 -6.74 8.80
C SER A 26 -12.95 -6.46 10.12
N ASP A 27 -12.05 -7.36 10.49
CA ASP A 27 -11.22 -7.19 11.68
C ASP A 27 -10.04 -6.26 11.38
N LEU A 28 -10.10 -5.05 11.94
CA LEU A 28 -9.04 -4.05 11.82
C LEU A 28 -7.96 -4.14 12.91
N SER A 29 -7.98 -5.15 13.80
CA SER A 29 -7.07 -5.24 14.95
C SER A 29 -5.58 -5.31 14.59
N ASN A 30 -5.26 -5.79 13.38
CA ASN A 30 -3.90 -5.86 12.84
C ASN A 30 -3.49 -4.62 12.04
N TRP A 31 -4.41 -3.66 11.86
CA TRP A 31 -4.14 -2.35 11.29
C TRP A 31 -3.77 -1.35 12.39
N ARG A 32 -2.73 -0.55 12.18
CA ARG A 32 -2.21 0.39 13.18
C ARG A 32 -1.83 1.71 12.55
N VAL A 33 -2.40 2.80 13.05
CA VAL A 33 -1.96 4.14 12.70
C VAL A 33 -0.60 4.43 13.35
N VAL A 34 0.31 5.00 12.58
CA VAL A 34 1.63 5.46 13.00
C VAL A 34 1.82 6.90 12.54
N ASP A 35 1.92 7.80 13.51
CA ASP A 35 2.12 9.24 13.31
C ASP A 35 3.50 9.70 13.80
N ASP A 36 3.86 10.95 13.50
CA ASP A 36 5.14 11.59 13.81
C ASP A 36 5.32 12.05 15.27
N VAL A 37 4.46 11.61 16.18
CA VAL A 37 4.33 12.12 17.55
C VAL A 37 5.52 11.81 18.47
N VAL A 38 6.38 10.82 18.13
CA VAL A 38 7.50 10.38 18.98
C VAL A 38 8.48 11.51 19.32
N MET A 39 8.72 12.41 18.37
CA MET A 39 9.59 13.58 18.56
C MET A 39 8.80 14.88 18.77
N GLY A 40 7.51 14.78 19.10
CA GLY A 40 6.62 15.91 19.32
C GLY A 40 5.89 16.39 18.07
N GLY A 41 5.94 15.66 16.95
CA GLY A 41 5.11 15.91 15.77
C GLY A 41 3.61 15.95 16.12
N ARG A 42 2.82 16.58 15.25
CA ARG A 42 1.41 16.86 15.50
C ARG A 42 0.50 16.32 14.39
N SER A 43 0.99 15.45 13.54
CA SER A 43 0.11 14.74 12.60
C SER A 43 -0.80 13.80 13.38
N SER A 44 -2.01 13.59 12.88
CA SER A 44 -2.99 12.71 13.49
C SER A 44 -3.75 11.96 12.43
N GLY A 45 -3.63 10.63 12.43
CA GLY A 45 -4.38 9.74 11.56
C GLY A 45 -5.45 8.96 12.33
N HIS A 46 -6.49 8.54 11.62
CA HIS A 46 -7.52 7.63 12.09
C HIS A 46 -7.79 6.56 11.05
N PHE A 47 -8.08 5.34 11.51
CA PHE A 47 -8.41 4.20 10.65
C PHE A 47 -9.63 3.46 11.18
N SER A 48 -10.68 3.37 10.37
CA SER A 48 -11.96 2.73 10.74
C SER A 48 -12.70 2.22 9.51
N LEU A 49 -13.78 1.45 9.73
CA LEU A 49 -14.73 1.07 8.67
C LEU A 49 -15.86 2.09 8.59
N ASN A 50 -16.27 2.45 7.38
CA ASN A 50 -17.48 3.24 7.16
C ASN A 50 -18.74 2.34 7.09
N GLU A 51 -19.91 2.96 6.96
CA GLU A 51 -21.19 2.26 6.87
C GLU A 51 -21.35 1.41 5.61
N GLU A 52 -20.57 1.66 4.56
CA GLU A 52 -20.57 0.92 3.30
C GLU A 52 -19.68 -0.33 3.37
N GLY A 53 -18.77 -0.40 4.35
CA GLY A 53 -17.83 -1.50 4.55
C GLY A 53 -16.41 -1.22 4.06
N HIS A 54 -16.13 -0.01 3.61
CA HIS A 54 -14.79 0.39 3.19
C HIS A 54 -13.97 0.88 4.39
N ALA A 55 -12.67 0.58 4.39
CA ALA A 55 -11.78 1.21 5.35
C ALA A 55 -11.49 2.66 4.97
N VAL A 56 -11.43 3.53 5.98
CA VAL A 56 -11.17 4.97 5.84
C VAL A 56 -9.90 5.29 6.60
N PHE A 57 -8.85 5.66 5.89
CA PHE A 57 -7.66 6.27 6.46
C PHE A 57 -7.71 7.78 6.27
N GLU A 58 -7.93 8.54 7.34
CA GLU A 58 -8.11 9.99 7.26
C GLU A 58 -7.49 10.73 8.45
N GLY A 59 -7.25 12.03 8.28
CA GLY A 59 -6.66 12.84 9.34
C GLY A 59 -6.02 14.13 8.85
N GLU A 60 -5.09 14.66 9.64
CA GLU A 60 -4.33 15.87 9.35
C GLU A 60 -2.82 15.60 9.44
N VAL A 61 -2.07 16.03 8.43
CA VAL A 61 -0.61 16.10 8.46
C VAL A 61 -0.20 17.51 8.89
N SER A 62 0.66 17.61 9.91
CA SER A 62 1.25 18.87 10.38
C SER A 62 2.78 18.84 10.24
N LEU A 63 3.38 19.99 9.91
CA LEU A 63 4.83 20.17 9.85
C LEU A 63 5.41 20.68 11.18
N ALA A 64 4.56 20.87 12.20
CA ALA A 64 5.00 21.28 13.52
C ALA A 64 6.03 20.30 14.09
N ASN A 65 7.04 20.85 14.79
CA ASN A 65 8.08 20.07 15.47
C ASN A 65 8.87 19.12 14.55
N ASN A 66 9.06 19.50 13.28
CA ASN A 66 9.71 18.67 12.25
C ASN A 66 8.95 17.37 11.94
N GLY A 67 7.63 17.37 12.17
CA GLY A 67 6.74 16.32 11.69
C GLY A 67 6.52 16.37 10.18
N GLY A 68 5.46 15.72 9.73
CA GLY A 68 4.97 15.77 8.37
C GLY A 68 4.55 14.44 7.79
N PHE A 69 4.11 13.46 8.61
CA PHE A 69 3.52 12.25 8.07
C PHE A 69 2.47 11.59 8.99
N SER A 70 1.58 10.84 8.34
CA SER A 70 0.73 9.83 8.97
C SER A 70 0.74 8.57 8.11
N SER A 71 0.64 7.41 8.74
CA SER A 71 0.56 6.13 8.03
C SER A 71 -0.34 5.14 8.74
N VAL A 72 -0.82 4.15 7.98
CA VAL A 72 -1.49 2.98 8.54
C VAL A 72 -0.81 1.71 8.06
N ASP A 73 -0.38 0.89 9.01
CA ASP A 73 0.35 -0.36 8.82
C ASP A 73 -0.58 -1.56 9.01
N TYR A 74 -0.59 -2.50 8.06
CA TYR A 74 -1.21 -3.81 8.21
C TYR A 74 -0.14 -4.89 8.31
N ASN A 75 -0.08 -5.55 9.47
CA ASN A 75 0.88 -6.61 9.74
C ASN A 75 0.20 -7.98 9.61
N PHE A 76 0.86 -8.92 8.94
CA PHE A 76 0.34 -10.28 8.76
C PHE A 76 1.46 -11.31 8.80
N ARG A 77 1.09 -12.59 8.86
CA ARG A 77 2.06 -13.69 8.81
C ARG A 77 2.75 -13.69 7.46
N LYS A 78 4.04 -14.02 7.44
CA LYS A 78 4.83 -14.10 6.20
C LYS A 78 4.13 -14.97 5.15
N ILE A 79 3.92 -14.39 3.98
CA ILE A 79 3.40 -15.09 2.79
C ILE A 79 4.49 -15.18 1.72
N GLN A 80 4.40 -16.20 0.86
CA GLN A 80 5.21 -16.28 -0.34
C GLN A 80 4.51 -15.51 -1.46
N THR A 81 5.28 -14.73 -2.22
CA THR A 81 4.74 -13.86 -3.26
C THR A 81 5.39 -14.07 -4.62
N SER A 82 6.18 -15.14 -4.78
CA SER A 82 6.99 -15.38 -5.99
C SER A 82 6.16 -15.63 -7.26
N ASP A 83 4.87 -15.95 -7.11
CA ASP A 83 3.94 -16.16 -8.21
C ASP A 83 3.25 -14.85 -8.68
N TYR A 84 3.56 -13.72 -8.04
CA TYR A 84 2.97 -12.41 -8.31
C TYR A 84 4.06 -11.41 -8.70
N SER A 85 3.66 -10.38 -9.41
CA SER A 85 4.53 -9.31 -9.91
C SER A 85 4.13 -7.93 -9.41
N LYS A 86 2.90 -7.78 -8.90
CA LYS A 86 2.37 -6.48 -8.48
C LYS A 86 1.35 -6.59 -7.35
N VAL A 87 1.16 -5.46 -6.68
CA VAL A 87 -0.01 -5.20 -5.82
C VAL A 87 -1.04 -4.41 -6.62
N VAL A 88 -2.31 -4.80 -6.53
CA VAL A 88 -3.44 -4.04 -7.06
C VAL A 88 -4.34 -3.62 -5.91
N ILE A 89 -4.65 -2.33 -5.86
CA ILE A 89 -5.39 -1.71 -4.76
C ILE A 89 -6.60 -1.00 -5.33
N ARG A 90 -7.80 -1.40 -4.90
CA ARG A 90 -9.03 -0.66 -5.20
C ARG A 90 -9.24 0.39 -4.11
N LEU A 91 -9.17 1.66 -4.50
CA LEU A 91 -9.22 2.78 -3.56
C LEU A 91 -9.96 3.99 -4.13
N LYS A 92 -10.34 4.92 -3.25
CA LYS A 92 -10.76 6.29 -3.59
C LYS A 92 -9.99 7.27 -2.72
N GLY A 93 -9.01 7.94 -3.34
CA GLY A 93 -8.22 8.98 -2.67
C GLY A 93 -8.82 10.37 -2.82
N ASP A 94 -8.02 11.37 -2.49
CA ASP A 94 -8.43 12.77 -2.34
C ASP A 94 -7.62 13.74 -3.23
N GLY A 95 -7.12 13.24 -4.36
CA GLY A 95 -6.33 14.00 -5.32
C GLY A 95 -4.86 14.16 -4.92
N LYS A 96 -4.41 13.52 -3.84
CA LYS A 96 -3.05 13.63 -3.33
C LYS A 96 -2.19 12.43 -3.72
N LYS A 97 -0.90 12.64 -3.56
CA LYS A 97 0.13 11.61 -3.66
C LYS A 97 0.33 10.90 -2.33
N TYR A 98 0.30 9.58 -2.38
CA TYR A 98 0.56 8.67 -1.27
C TYR A 98 1.77 7.78 -1.55
N GLN A 99 2.24 7.10 -0.52
CA GLN A 99 3.20 6.01 -0.64
C GLN A 99 2.55 4.71 -0.21
N PHE A 100 2.70 3.68 -1.04
CA PHE A 100 2.51 2.30 -0.61
C PHE A 100 3.87 1.75 -0.19
N ARG A 101 3.92 1.03 0.93
CA ARG A 101 5.14 0.35 1.37
C ARG A 101 4.86 -1.08 1.75
N LEU A 102 5.91 -1.90 1.73
CA LEU A 102 5.88 -3.26 2.25
C LEU A 102 7.18 -3.61 2.96
N LYS A 103 7.15 -4.69 3.73
CA LYS A 103 8.36 -5.37 4.23
C LYS A 103 8.45 -6.78 3.67
N ALA A 104 9.65 -7.20 3.28
CA ALA A 104 9.88 -8.57 2.83
C ALA A 104 10.00 -9.54 4.02
N ASP A 105 10.47 -9.03 5.15
CA ASP A 105 10.57 -9.77 6.41
C ASP A 105 10.31 -8.85 7.61
N VAL A 106 9.75 -9.42 8.69
CA VAL A 106 9.43 -8.68 9.93
C VAL A 106 10.67 -8.09 10.60
N TYR A 107 11.84 -8.72 10.42
CA TYR A 107 13.10 -8.28 11.01
C TYR A 107 13.80 -7.18 10.19
N GLU A 108 13.29 -6.83 9.01
CA GLU A 108 13.86 -5.73 8.23
C GLU A 108 13.57 -4.39 8.91
N TYR A 109 14.63 -3.60 9.09
CA TYR A 109 14.53 -2.25 9.64
C TYR A 109 14.04 -1.23 8.60
N TYR A 110 14.02 -1.58 7.32
CA TYR A 110 13.58 -0.75 6.20
C TYR A 110 12.32 -1.33 5.55
N SER A 111 11.74 -0.57 4.62
CA SER A 111 10.61 -0.99 3.79
C SER A 111 10.94 -0.78 2.32
N TYR A 112 10.24 -1.48 1.43
CA TYR A 112 10.22 -1.13 0.02
C TYR A 112 9.03 -0.20 -0.22
N ALA A 113 9.19 0.85 -1.00
CA ALA A 113 8.18 1.87 -1.21
C ALA A 113 7.98 2.16 -2.70
N ALA A 114 6.75 2.51 -3.05
CA ALA A 114 6.39 3.13 -4.31
C ALA A 114 5.43 4.29 -4.03
N GLU A 115 5.49 5.33 -4.85
CA GLU A 115 4.55 6.45 -4.78
C GLU A 115 3.42 6.24 -5.79
N PHE A 116 2.22 6.71 -5.45
CA PHE A 116 1.09 6.73 -6.39
C PHE A 116 0.26 8.00 -6.17
N ASP A 117 -0.30 8.50 -7.26
CA ASP A 117 -1.25 9.61 -7.24
C ASP A 117 -2.68 9.06 -7.18
N THR A 118 -3.60 9.84 -6.62
CA THR A 118 -5.03 9.48 -6.55
C THR A 118 -5.85 10.44 -7.38
N SER A 119 -6.88 9.91 -8.04
CA SER A 119 -7.77 10.62 -8.97
C SER A 119 -8.87 11.43 -8.28
N GLY A 120 -9.20 11.09 -7.04
CA GLY A 120 -10.40 11.60 -6.36
C GLY A 120 -11.65 10.76 -6.62
N GLU A 121 -11.56 9.73 -7.46
CA GLU A 121 -12.62 8.77 -7.72
C GLU A 121 -12.18 7.34 -7.41
N TRP A 122 -13.12 6.41 -7.45
CA TRP A 122 -12.81 4.99 -7.26
C TRP A 122 -11.98 4.45 -8.44
N GLU A 123 -10.75 4.04 -8.16
CA GLU A 123 -9.77 3.56 -9.15
C GLU A 123 -9.04 2.31 -8.68
N GLU A 124 -8.40 1.59 -9.60
CA GLU A 124 -7.43 0.55 -9.27
C GLU A 124 -6.03 1.11 -9.48
N VAL A 125 -5.22 1.14 -8.42
CA VAL A 125 -3.80 1.48 -8.47
C VAL A 125 -3.01 0.19 -8.53
N GLU A 126 -2.20 0.03 -9.58
CA GLU A 126 -1.26 -1.08 -9.72
C GLU A 126 0.15 -0.62 -9.35
N ILE A 127 0.84 -1.41 -8.54
CA ILE A 127 2.21 -1.15 -8.07
C ILE A 127 3.05 -2.37 -8.36
N ASP A 128 3.90 -2.27 -9.36
CA ASP A 128 4.82 -3.34 -9.74
C ASP A 128 5.91 -3.52 -8.67
N PHE A 129 6.21 -4.76 -8.31
CA PHE A 129 7.28 -5.09 -7.36
C PHE A 129 8.63 -4.53 -7.82
N GLU A 130 8.86 -4.49 -9.13
CA GLU A 130 10.07 -3.94 -9.73
C GLU A 130 10.20 -2.43 -9.61
N ASP A 131 9.14 -1.70 -9.21
CA ASP A 131 9.21 -0.26 -8.95
C ASP A 131 9.45 0.06 -7.48
N MET A 132 9.33 -0.94 -6.60
CA MET A 132 9.43 -0.75 -5.16
C MET A 132 10.89 -0.67 -4.70
N TYR A 133 11.33 0.53 -4.31
CA TYR A 133 12.71 0.80 -3.88
C TYR A 133 12.85 0.80 -2.36
N PRO A 134 14.02 0.40 -1.82
CA PRO A 134 14.24 0.33 -0.38
C PRO A 134 14.38 1.73 0.24
N THR A 135 13.65 1.97 1.32
CA THR A 135 13.62 3.23 2.06
C THR A 135 13.63 3.03 3.56
N TYR A 136 14.32 3.92 4.27
CA TYR A 136 14.33 3.97 5.73
C TYR A 136 14.27 5.42 6.21
N ARG A 137 13.27 5.73 7.04
CA ARG A 137 13.06 7.08 7.61
C ARG A 137 13.12 8.19 6.53
N GLY A 138 12.44 7.95 5.41
CA GLY A 138 12.35 8.89 4.29
C GLY A 138 13.61 9.01 3.42
N ARG A 139 14.61 8.14 3.60
CA ARG A 139 15.82 8.10 2.79
C ARG A 139 15.88 6.83 1.96
N ASN A 140 16.19 6.97 0.68
CA ASN A 140 16.45 5.83 -0.19
C ASN A 140 17.75 5.15 0.25
N LEU A 141 17.76 3.81 0.18
CA LEU A 141 18.93 3.01 0.51
C LEU A 141 19.62 2.53 -0.77
N ASP A 142 20.94 2.41 -0.71
CA ASP A 142 21.72 1.73 -1.75
C ASP A 142 21.61 0.20 -1.54
N LYS A 143 20.46 -0.34 -1.94
CA LYS A 143 20.08 -1.76 -1.83
C LYS A 143 19.25 -2.16 -3.05
N PRO A 144 19.18 -3.47 -3.38
CA PRO A 144 18.28 -3.95 -4.43
C PRO A 144 16.82 -3.55 -4.17
N LYS A 145 16.04 -3.46 -5.26
CA LYS A 145 14.58 -3.34 -5.20
C LYS A 145 13.94 -4.61 -4.61
N PHE A 146 12.65 -4.56 -4.35
CA PHE A 146 11.92 -5.71 -3.81
C PHE A 146 12.06 -6.93 -4.72
N ASP A 147 12.42 -8.07 -4.15
CA ASP A 147 12.72 -9.29 -4.93
C ASP A 147 11.49 -10.17 -5.18
N GLY A 148 10.31 -9.72 -4.74
CA GLY A 148 9.04 -10.41 -4.94
C GLY A 148 8.90 -11.73 -4.19
N LYS A 149 9.84 -12.13 -3.31
CA LYS A 149 9.81 -13.49 -2.74
C LYS A 149 8.79 -13.64 -1.63
N SER A 150 8.73 -12.70 -0.71
CA SER A 150 7.86 -12.78 0.45
C SER A 150 7.45 -11.42 0.97
N MET A 151 6.36 -11.37 1.74
CA MET A 151 5.85 -10.15 2.34
C MET A 151 5.30 -10.42 3.76
N THR A 152 5.45 -9.46 4.67
CA THR A 152 4.94 -9.55 6.05
C THR A 152 4.11 -8.34 6.51
N GLN A 153 4.21 -7.23 5.78
CA GLN A 153 3.55 -5.98 6.14
C GLN A 153 3.26 -5.19 4.87
N ILE A 154 2.14 -4.47 4.84
CA ILE A 154 1.87 -3.39 3.90
C ILE A 154 1.55 -2.10 4.68
N THR A 155 1.78 -0.95 4.05
CA THR A 155 1.56 0.37 4.66
C THR A 155 1.05 1.35 3.62
N PHE A 156 0.06 2.16 3.99
CA PHE A 156 -0.28 3.40 3.29
C PHE A 156 0.26 4.58 4.08
N LEU A 157 0.98 5.48 3.42
CA LEU A 157 1.57 6.64 4.06
C LEU A 157 1.28 7.91 3.26
N ILE A 158 0.94 8.97 3.98
CA ILE A 158 0.97 10.35 3.47
C ILE A 158 2.06 11.13 4.20
N GLY A 159 2.97 11.73 3.44
CA GLY A 159 4.14 12.42 3.99
C GLY A 159 4.93 13.17 2.93
N ASN A 160 4.31 14.20 2.34
CA ASN A 160 4.82 14.93 1.18
C ASN A 160 5.35 16.34 1.52
N LYS A 161 5.72 16.57 2.79
CA LYS A 161 6.21 17.86 3.33
C LYS A 161 5.21 19.02 3.17
N LYS A 162 3.91 18.72 3.21
CA LYS A 162 2.84 19.74 3.20
C LYS A 162 1.87 19.50 4.36
N GLU A 163 1.43 20.59 4.97
CA GLU A 163 0.30 20.54 5.91
C GLU A 163 -1.00 20.37 5.13
N GLN A 164 -1.77 19.35 5.45
CA GLN A 164 -3.02 19.06 4.76
C GLN A 164 -3.89 18.07 5.54
N ASN A 165 -5.21 18.21 5.36
CA ASN A 165 -6.14 17.12 5.63
C ASN A 165 -6.01 16.06 4.54
N PHE A 166 -6.22 14.79 4.91
CA PHE A 166 -6.20 13.69 3.98
C PHE A 166 -7.31 12.70 4.24
N LYS A 167 -7.72 11.98 3.18
CA LYS A 167 -8.68 10.88 3.24
C LYS A 167 -8.45 9.89 2.11
N LEU A 168 -8.30 8.62 2.47
CA LEU A 168 -8.12 7.51 1.55
C LEU A 168 -9.09 6.39 1.94
N LEU A 169 -10.03 6.07 1.04
CA LEU A 169 -10.91 4.92 1.18
C LEU A 169 -10.26 3.70 0.52
N LEU A 170 -10.32 2.55 1.19
CA LEU A 170 -9.79 1.28 0.71
C LEU A 170 -10.91 0.25 0.65
N ASP A 171 -11.01 -0.44 -0.50
CA ASP A 171 -12.00 -1.48 -0.77
C ASP A 171 -11.37 -2.87 -0.72
N LYS A 172 -10.32 -3.10 -1.50
CA LYS A 172 -9.57 -4.37 -1.49
C LYS A 172 -8.12 -4.19 -1.91
N ILE A 173 -7.30 -5.16 -1.51
CA ILE A 173 -5.87 -5.25 -1.80
C ILE A 173 -5.58 -6.68 -2.24
N GLU A 174 -5.02 -6.84 -3.43
CA GLU A 174 -4.69 -8.16 -3.99
C GLU A 174 -3.30 -8.17 -4.65
N LEU A 175 -2.69 -9.35 -4.74
CA LEU A 175 -1.49 -9.60 -5.52
C LEU A 175 -1.87 -10.21 -6.86
N LYS A 176 -1.18 -9.81 -7.94
CA LYS A 176 -1.36 -10.35 -9.30
C LYS A 176 -0.04 -10.62 -9.99
#